data_AF-A0A818DUU5-F1
#
_entry.id   AF-A0A818DUU5-F1
#
_cell.length_a   1.000
_cell.length_b   1.000
_cell.length_c   1.000
_cell.angle_alpha   90.00
_cell.angle_beta   90.00
_cell.angle_gamma   90.00
#
_symmetry.space_group_name_H-M   'P 1'
#
loop_
_entity.id
_entity.type
_entity.pdbx_description
1 polymer ?
#
loop_
_entity_poly.entity_id
_entity_poly.type
_entity_poly.pdbx_seq_one_letter_code
_entity_poly.pdbx_strand_id
1 'polypeptide(L)'
;LSYSDLGGLIGNICHKIGLKYGIQGLWMNVHTKEFDPTTTSTKLILSTNVKDIFDFLGYNYEQYIKGFDNENEFFQWIIDGKYFCSIYFDDNQLNHAHRQRTSKRPIYIKFREYLNIKDLLNNSINESAEDQNELIRIVREKALIYFNKQQDYDKGLNQRQEKRLFKDKYNGRFFSDIDGKNHMIRVHMENFQRRIAKTDEEFHQWVLNTDNDIIQSEIDKYKYELKQNQSS
;
A
#
# COMPACT_ATOMS: atom_id res chain seq x y z
N LEU A 1 3.88 -28.86 -9.89
CA LEU A 1 4.23 -27.49 -9.44
C LEU A 1 3.29 -27.09 -8.32
N SER A 2 3.76 -26.35 -7.30
CA SER A 2 2.86 -25.80 -6.28
C SER A 2 2.23 -24.49 -6.78
N TYR A 3 0.93 -24.28 -6.54
CA TYR A 3 0.27 -23.01 -6.89
C TYR A 3 0.88 -21.79 -6.16
N SER A 4 1.63 -21.99 -5.06
CA SER A 4 2.29 -20.88 -4.35
C SER A 4 3.43 -20.25 -5.14
N ASP A 5 4.09 -21.04 -5.99
CA ASP A 5 5.19 -20.58 -6.83
C ASP A 5 4.69 -19.70 -7.98
N LEU A 6 3.53 -20.04 -8.55
CA LEU A 6 2.82 -19.25 -9.56
C LEU A 6 2.43 -17.87 -9.04
N GLY A 7 1.87 -17.82 -7.83
CA GLY A 7 1.51 -16.56 -7.19
C GLY A 7 2.71 -15.63 -6.98
N GLY A 8 3.91 -16.19 -6.79
CA GLY A 8 5.15 -15.42 -6.64
C GLY A 8 5.54 -14.63 -7.90
N LEU A 9 5.45 -15.26 -9.09
CA LEU A 9 5.80 -14.61 -10.36
C LEU A 9 4.76 -13.53 -10.74
N ILE A 10 3.47 -13.86 -10.65
CA ILE A 10 2.38 -12.88 -10.88
C ILE A 10 2.48 -11.73 -9.89
N GLY A 11 2.80 -12.03 -8.62
CA GLY A 11 3.00 -11.02 -7.59
C GLY A 11 4.13 -10.05 -7.93
N ASN A 12 5.23 -10.52 -8.54
CA ASN A 12 6.32 -9.66 -9.00
C ASN A 12 5.87 -8.71 -10.12
N ILE A 13 5.16 -9.24 -11.12
CA ILE A 13 4.60 -8.44 -12.23
C ILE A 13 3.63 -7.38 -11.68
N CYS A 14 2.67 -7.80 -10.85
CA CYS A 14 1.70 -6.90 -10.23
C CYS A 14 2.39 -5.77 -9.45
N HIS A 15 3.45 -6.08 -8.70
CA HIS A 15 4.21 -5.09 -7.94
C HIS A 15 4.84 -4.01 -8.83
N LYS A 16 5.36 -4.39 -10.01
CA LYS A 16 5.96 -3.44 -10.95
C LYS A 16 4.91 -2.50 -11.55
N ILE A 17 3.73 -3.00 -11.87
CA ILE A 17 2.61 -2.18 -12.38
C ILE A 17 1.78 -1.49 -11.28
N GLY A 18 2.28 -1.44 -10.04
CA GLY A 18 1.68 -0.66 -8.96
C GLY A 18 0.49 -1.32 -8.24
N LEU A 19 0.28 -2.62 -8.48
CA LEU A 19 -0.70 -3.48 -7.81
C LEU A 19 0.01 -4.48 -6.90
N LYS A 20 -0.75 -5.32 -6.19
CA LYS A 20 -0.23 -6.40 -5.35
C LYS A 20 -1.15 -7.62 -5.48
N TYR A 21 -0.54 -8.78 -5.63
CA TYR A 21 -1.25 -10.06 -5.73
C TYR A 21 -0.71 -11.06 -4.71
N GLY A 22 -1.60 -11.88 -4.14
CA GLY A 22 -1.26 -12.93 -3.20
C GLY A 22 -2.51 -13.53 -2.56
N ILE A 23 -2.36 -14.12 -1.37
CA ILE A 23 -3.44 -14.86 -0.68
C ILE A 23 -4.72 -14.04 -0.50
N GLN A 24 -4.60 -12.71 -0.37
CA GLN A 24 -5.73 -11.81 -0.15
C GLN A 24 -6.37 -11.31 -1.47
N GLY A 25 -6.04 -11.89 -2.63
CA GLY A 25 -6.53 -11.49 -3.95
C GLY A 25 -5.64 -10.48 -4.66
N LEU A 26 -6.26 -9.53 -5.37
CA LEU A 26 -5.59 -8.40 -6.00
C LEU A 26 -5.92 -7.12 -5.22
N TRP A 27 -4.93 -6.32 -4.89
CA TRP A 27 -5.12 -5.09 -4.13
C TRP A 27 -4.09 -4.03 -4.50
N MET A 28 -4.35 -2.80 -4.10
CA MET A 28 -3.38 -1.71 -4.19
C MET A 28 -3.35 -0.89 -2.92
N ASN A 29 -2.30 -0.08 -2.80
CA ASN A 29 -2.18 0.90 -1.74
C ASN A 29 -2.75 2.23 -2.24
N VAL A 30 -3.72 2.77 -1.51
CA VAL A 30 -4.17 4.15 -1.68
C VAL A 30 -3.14 5.04 -0.98
N HIS A 31 -2.64 6.07 -1.65
CA HIS A 31 -1.67 7.05 -1.12
C HIS A 31 -2.28 8.44 -1.16
N THR A 32 -2.03 9.29 -0.15
CA THR A 32 -2.52 10.68 -0.14
C THR A 32 -1.75 11.57 -1.12
N LYS A 33 -0.51 11.18 -1.43
CA LYS A 33 0.30 11.76 -2.50
C LYS A 33 0.79 10.62 -3.35
N GLU A 34 0.56 10.72 -4.65
CA GLU A 34 0.92 9.68 -5.60
C GLU A 34 2.44 9.46 -5.61
N PHE A 35 2.87 8.20 -5.65
CA PHE A 35 4.28 7.79 -5.64
C PHE A 35 5.10 8.23 -4.42
N ASP A 36 4.47 8.67 -3.33
CA ASP A 36 5.18 9.02 -2.10
C ASP A 36 5.15 7.85 -1.10
N PRO A 37 6.27 7.10 -0.95
CA PRO A 37 6.34 5.95 -0.05
C PRO A 37 6.34 6.36 1.43
N THR A 38 6.59 7.64 1.75
CA THR A 38 6.56 8.16 3.12
C THR A 38 5.15 8.45 3.59
N THR A 39 4.18 8.52 2.66
CA THR A 39 2.77 8.62 3.03
C THR A 39 2.26 7.29 3.56
N THR A 40 1.55 7.33 4.69
CA THR A 40 0.80 6.18 5.22
C THR A 40 -0.02 5.59 4.08
N SER A 41 -0.16 4.26 3.92
CA SER A 41 -0.96 3.64 2.83
C SER A 41 -2.15 2.82 3.36
N THR A 42 -3.30 2.84 2.67
CA THR A 42 -4.50 2.07 3.04
C THR A 42 -4.67 1.04 1.96
N LYS A 43 -4.87 -0.19 2.38
CA LYS A 43 -5.09 -1.29 1.45
C LYS A 43 -6.50 -1.20 0.86
N LEU A 44 -6.59 -1.12 -0.46
CA LEU A 44 -7.83 -1.27 -1.21
C LEU A 44 -7.84 -2.63 -1.90
N ILE A 45 -8.74 -3.53 -1.49
CA ILE A 45 -8.97 -4.80 -2.18
C ILE A 45 -9.72 -4.52 -3.48
N LEU A 46 -9.14 -4.93 -4.61
CA LEU A 46 -9.76 -4.79 -5.92
C LEU A 46 -10.69 -5.98 -6.19
N SER A 47 -10.17 -7.19 -6.02
CA SER A 47 -10.96 -8.42 -6.13
C SER A 47 -10.31 -9.56 -5.35
N THR A 48 -11.12 -10.53 -4.94
CA THR A 48 -10.69 -11.84 -4.42
C THR A 48 -11.07 -12.99 -5.35
N ASN A 49 -11.76 -12.70 -6.46
CA ASN A 49 -12.13 -13.69 -7.46
C ASN A 49 -10.97 -13.87 -8.45
N VAL A 50 -10.38 -15.07 -8.48
CA VAL A 50 -9.21 -15.37 -9.31
C VAL A 50 -9.51 -15.20 -10.81
N LYS A 51 -10.72 -15.54 -11.25
CA LYS A 51 -11.10 -15.40 -12.65
C LYS A 51 -11.10 -13.93 -13.07
N ASP A 52 -11.78 -13.06 -12.33
CA ASP A 52 -11.84 -11.63 -12.63
C ASP A 52 -10.44 -10.99 -12.58
N ILE A 53 -9.59 -11.44 -11.65
CA ILE A 53 -8.20 -10.99 -11.56
C ILE A 53 -7.42 -11.39 -12.81
N PHE A 54 -7.55 -12.65 -13.25
CA PHE A 54 -6.82 -13.16 -14.41
C PHE A 54 -7.33 -12.55 -15.71
N ASP A 55 -8.64 -12.37 -15.86
CA ASP A 55 -9.24 -11.66 -16.99
C ASP A 55 -8.69 -10.22 -17.08
N PHE A 56 -8.59 -9.50 -15.95
CA PHE A 56 -7.99 -8.16 -15.90
C PHE A 56 -6.49 -8.15 -16.27
N LEU A 57 -5.74 -9.12 -15.76
CA LEU A 57 -4.30 -9.28 -16.02
C LEU A 57 -4.00 -9.88 -17.40
N GLY A 58 -5.03 -10.26 -18.17
CA GLY A 58 -4.92 -10.83 -19.51
C GLY A 58 -4.42 -12.28 -19.53
N TYR A 59 -4.64 -13.02 -18.44
CA TYR A 59 -4.29 -14.43 -18.35
C TYR A 59 -5.46 -15.31 -18.78
N ASN A 60 -5.16 -16.41 -19.48
CA ASN A 60 -6.16 -17.41 -19.84
C ASN A 60 -6.55 -18.23 -18.60
N TYR A 61 -7.68 -17.90 -17.98
CA TYR A 61 -8.18 -18.58 -16.79
C TYR A 61 -8.54 -20.05 -17.04
N GLU A 62 -9.07 -20.39 -18.21
CA GLU A 62 -9.41 -21.77 -18.56
C GLU A 62 -8.17 -22.65 -18.60
N GLN A 63 -7.06 -22.14 -19.15
CA GLN A 63 -5.77 -22.83 -19.10
C GLN A 63 -5.30 -23.02 -17.65
N TYR A 64 -5.41 -21.99 -16.81
CA TYR A 64 -5.03 -22.09 -15.40
C TYR A 64 -5.80 -23.19 -14.64
N ILE A 65 -7.10 -23.33 -14.92
CA ILE A 65 -7.93 -24.38 -14.31
C ILE A 65 -7.56 -25.77 -14.82
N LYS A 66 -7.27 -25.91 -16.11
CA LYS A 66 -6.77 -27.18 -16.69
C LYS A 66 -5.41 -27.57 -16.12
N GLY A 67 -4.60 -26.59 -15.73
CA GLY A 67 -3.24 -26.78 -15.26
C GLY A 67 -2.23 -26.69 -16.39
N PHE A 68 -1.02 -27.19 -16.12
CA PHE A 68 0.09 -27.17 -17.07
C PHE A 68 0.77 -28.53 -17.06
N ASP A 69 1.08 -29.05 -18.24
CA ASP A 69 1.75 -30.35 -18.40
C ASP A 69 3.20 -30.28 -17.92
N ASN A 70 3.83 -29.10 -18.03
CA ASN A 70 5.21 -28.88 -17.62
C ASN A 70 5.50 -27.42 -17.27
N GLU A 71 6.71 -27.16 -16.73
CA GLU A 71 7.15 -25.83 -16.30
C GLU A 71 7.22 -24.83 -17.48
N ASN A 72 7.56 -25.26 -18.69
CA ASN A 72 7.70 -24.36 -19.84
C ASN A 72 6.35 -23.82 -20.32
N GLU A 73 5.30 -24.65 -20.30
CA GLU A 73 3.94 -24.20 -20.62
C GLU A 73 3.46 -23.18 -19.58
N PHE A 74 3.73 -23.45 -18.30
CA PHE A 74 3.47 -22.51 -17.22
C PHE A 74 4.21 -21.18 -17.42
N PHE A 75 5.50 -21.23 -17.76
CA PHE A 75 6.30 -20.02 -18.03
C PHE A 75 5.78 -19.25 -19.23
N GLN A 76 5.39 -19.93 -20.30
CA GLN A 76 4.79 -19.28 -21.47
C GLN A 76 3.48 -18.59 -21.09
N TRP A 77 2.62 -19.24 -20.30
CA TRP A 77 1.38 -18.63 -19.83
C TRP A 77 1.61 -17.38 -18.98
N ILE A 78 2.70 -17.32 -18.19
CA ILE A 78 3.10 -16.10 -17.48
C ILE A 78 3.51 -14.97 -18.44
N ILE A 79 4.26 -15.32 -19.49
CA ILE A 79 4.74 -14.38 -20.53
C ILE A 79 3.57 -13.82 -21.35
N ASP A 80 2.56 -14.63 -21.61
CA ASP A 80 1.38 -14.24 -22.40
C ASP A 80 0.46 -13.25 -21.67
N GLY A 81 0.70 -13.01 -20.38
CA GLY A 81 -0.03 -12.03 -19.58
C GLY A 81 0.13 -10.60 -20.11
N LYS A 82 -0.96 -9.84 -20.10
CA LYS A 82 -1.05 -8.47 -20.66
C LYS A 82 0.02 -7.50 -20.14
N TYR A 83 0.44 -7.67 -18.89
CA TYR A 83 1.39 -6.77 -18.22
C TYR A 83 2.77 -7.39 -18.03
N PHE A 84 3.06 -8.51 -18.69
CA PHE A 84 4.37 -9.11 -18.62
C PHE A 84 5.42 -8.19 -19.27
N CYS A 85 6.54 -8.00 -18.57
CA CYS A 85 7.76 -7.42 -19.13
C CYS A 85 8.95 -8.16 -18.55
N SER A 86 9.85 -8.63 -19.41
CA SER A 86 11.01 -9.45 -19.00
C SER A 86 11.94 -8.68 -18.06
N ILE A 87 12.07 -7.35 -18.23
CA ILE A 87 12.91 -6.49 -17.39
C ILE A 87 12.54 -6.55 -15.90
N TYR A 88 11.30 -6.94 -15.57
CA TYR A 88 10.84 -7.11 -14.19
C TYR A 88 11.54 -8.25 -13.45
N PHE A 89 12.22 -9.13 -14.20
CA PHE A 89 12.96 -10.28 -13.70
C PHE A 89 14.48 -10.12 -13.88
N ASP A 90 14.95 -8.97 -14.36
CA ASP A 90 16.37 -8.68 -14.38
C ASP A 90 16.89 -8.39 -12.97
N ASP A 91 17.93 -9.12 -12.59
CA ASP A 91 18.61 -8.99 -11.31
C ASP A 91 19.16 -7.59 -11.12
N ASN A 92 19.62 -6.90 -12.17
CA ASN A 92 20.15 -5.54 -12.02
C ASN A 92 19.08 -4.53 -11.55
N GLN A 93 17.80 -4.84 -11.79
CA GLN A 93 16.65 -4.02 -11.39
C GLN A 93 16.11 -4.39 -9.99
N LEU A 94 16.66 -5.42 -9.34
CA LEU A 94 16.24 -5.86 -8.02
C LEU A 94 17.07 -5.21 -6.91
N ASN A 95 16.36 -4.64 -5.94
CA ASN A 95 17.00 -4.24 -4.68
C ASN A 95 17.53 -5.46 -3.91
N HIS A 96 18.47 -5.22 -3.00
CA HIS A 96 19.18 -6.28 -2.27
C HIS A 96 18.25 -7.25 -1.53
N ALA A 97 17.22 -6.74 -0.85
CA ALA A 97 16.26 -7.56 -0.11
C ALA A 97 15.40 -8.45 -1.03
N HIS A 98 15.03 -7.95 -2.21
CA HIS A 98 14.30 -8.72 -3.21
C HIS A 98 15.19 -9.81 -3.77
N ARG A 99 16.42 -9.47 -4.18
CA ARG A 99 17.41 -10.40 -4.71
C ARG A 99 17.68 -11.57 -3.77
N GLN A 100 17.86 -11.31 -2.47
CA GLN A 100 18.06 -12.37 -1.47
C GLN A 100 16.86 -13.32 -1.33
N ARG A 101 15.65 -12.83 -1.59
CA ARG A 101 14.43 -13.63 -1.49
C ARG A 101 14.25 -14.47 -2.75
N THR A 102 14.45 -13.90 -3.93
CA THR A 102 14.29 -14.59 -5.22
C THR A 102 15.37 -15.63 -5.45
N SER A 103 16.60 -15.41 -5.00
CA SER A 103 17.70 -16.38 -5.09
C SER A 103 17.46 -17.68 -4.31
N LYS A 104 16.46 -17.71 -3.42
CA LYS A 104 16.07 -18.89 -2.65
C LYS A 104 14.84 -19.60 -3.23
N ARG A 105 14.26 -19.10 -4.32
CA ARG A 105 13.03 -19.62 -4.93
C ARG A 105 13.36 -20.37 -6.22
N PRO A 106 13.34 -21.72 -6.20
CA PRO A 106 13.71 -22.53 -7.37
C PRO A 106 12.92 -22.16 -8.63
N ILE A 107 11.61 -21.91 -8.52
CA ILE A 107 10.78 -21.53 -9.66
C ILE A 107 11.21 -20.21 -10.30
N TYR A 108 11.66 -19.25 -9.49
CA TYR A 108 12.07 -17.93 -9.97
C TYR A 108 13.37 -18.04 -10.75
N ILE A 109 14.32 -18.83 -10.21
CA ILE A 109 15.60 -19.11 -10.87
C ILE A 109 15.35 -19.76 -12.23
N LYS A 110 14.55 -20.82 -12.26
CA LYS A 110 14.19 -21.52 -13.50
C LYS A 110 13.46 -20.63 -14.51
N PHE A 111 12.54 -19.79 -14.05
CA PHE A 111 11.85 -18.85 -14.94
C PHE A 111 12.83 -17.85 -15.56
N ARG A 112 13.77 -17.34 -14.77
CA ARG A 112 14.82 -16.43 -15.28
C ARG A 112 15.71 -17.11 -16.31
N GLU A 113 16.11 -18.36 -16.06
CA GLU A 113 16.85 -19.17 -17.04
C GLU A 113 16.06 -19.35 -18.33
N TYR A 114 14.75 -19.63 -18.23
CA TYR A 114 13.86 -19.74 -19.37
C TYR A 114 13.81 -18.43 -20.19
N LEU A 115 13.70 -17.27 -19.53
CA LEU A 115 13.73 -15.95 -20.19
C LEU A 115 15.05 -15.67 -20.90
N ASN A 116 16.18 -16.07 -20.31
CA ASN A 116 17.51 -15.94 -20.92
C ASN A 116 17.65 -16.81 -22.18
N ILE A 117 17.21 -18.07 -22.12
CA ILE A 117 17.27 -19.01 -23.25
C ILE A 117 16.43 -18.49 -24.43
N LYS A 118 15.31 -17.82 -24.15
CA LYS A 118 14.43 -17.20 -25.15
C LYS A 118 14.91 -15.83 -25.64
N ASP A 119 16.07 -15.36 -25.18
CA ASP A 119 16.65 -14.05 -25.50
C ASP A 119 15.73 -12.86 -25.16
N LEU A 120 14.81 -13.04 -24.20
CA LEU A 120 13.83 -12.01 -23.83
C LEU A 120 14.41 -10.93 -22.90
N LEU A 121 15.51 -11.22 -22.21
CA LEU A 121 16.18 -10.27 -21.32
C LEU A 121 17.18 -9.37 -22.05
N ASN A 122 17.77 -9.82 -23.16
CA ASN A 122 18.71 -9.02 -23.94
C ASN A 122 18.00 -8.00 -24.85
N ASN A 123 16.73 -8.25 -25.19
CA ASN A 123 15.91 -7.38 -26.04
C ASN A 123 15.01 -6.42 -25.26
N SER A 124 15.08 -6.39 -23.93
CA SER A 124 14.24 -5.52 -23.11
C SER A 124 14.77 -4.09 -23.07
N ILE A 125 13.93 -3.12 -23.40
CA ILE A 125 14.21 -1.69 -23.26
C ILE A 125 14.05 -1.32 -21.78
N ASN A 126 15.01 -0.59 -21.22
CA ASN A 126 14.88 -0.02 -19.88
C ASN A 126 13.83 1.11 -19.92
N GLU A 127 12.72 0.93 -19.22
CA GLU A 127 11.73 2.00 -19.00
C GLU A 127 12.33 3.07 -18.07
N SER A 128 12.10 4.35 -18.39
CA SER A 128 12.48 5.44 -17.48
C SER A 128 11.60 5.43 -16.22
N ALA A 129 12.01 6.14 -15.17
CA ALA A 129 11.22 6.26 -13.95
C ALA A 129 9.87 6.96 -14.22
N GLU A 130 9.88 7.96 -15.11
CA GLU A 130 8.68 8.65 -15.58
C GLU A 130 7.72 7.70 -16.31
N ASP A 131 8.23 6.87 -17.24
CA ASP A 131 7.41 5.90 -17.97
C ASP A 131 6.78 4.87 -17.02
N GLN A 132 7.54 4.40 -16.03
CA GLN A 132 7.05 3.46 -15.02
C GLN A 132 5.94 4.07 -14.15
N ASN A 133 6.10 5.33 -13.73
CA ASN A 133 5.07 6.01 -12.95
C ASN A 133 3.79 6.19 -13.77
N GLU A 134 3.90 6.60 -15.04
CA GLU A 134 2.73 6.75 -15.91
C GLU A 134 2.03 5.41 -16.16
N LEU A 135 2.77 4.33 -16.38
CA LEU A 135 2.22 2.97 -16.47
C LEU A 135 1.42 2.61 -15.21
N ILE A 136 1.98 2.88 -14.03
CA ILE A 136 1.30 2.60 -12.75
C ILE A 136 0.00 3.40 -12.64
N ARG A 137 -0.02 4.67 -13.04
CA ARG A 137 -1.24 5.51 -13.05
C ARG A 137 -2.32 4.87 -13.90
N ILE A 138 -2.00 4.59 -15.16
CA ILE A 138 -2.92 4.05 -16.15
C ILE A 138 -3.48 2.69 -15.68
N VAL A 139 -2.61 1.81 -15.15
CA VAL A 139 -3.03 0.49 -14.67
C VAL A 139 -3.95 0.60 -13.47
N ARG A 140 -3.66 1.48 -12.51
CA ARG A 140 -4.51 1.70 -11.33
C ARG A 140 -5.87 2.26 -11.70
N GLU A 141 -5.91 3.25 -12.59
CA GLU A 141 -7.17 3.81 -13.10
C GLU A 141 -8.02 2.73 -13.78
N LYS A 142 -7.41 1.96 -14.69
CA LYS A 142 -8.09 0.84 -15.35
C LYS A 142 -8.60 -0.19 -14.35
N ALA A 143 -7.84 -0.49 -13.29
CA ALA A 143 -8.26 -1.42 -12.26
C ALA A 143 -9.45 -0.88 -11.45
N LEU A 144 -9.43 0.39 -11.08
CA LEU A 144 -10.55 1.02 -10.37
C LEU A 144 -11.85 0.98 -11.19
N ILE A 145 -11.76 1.22 -12.49
CA ILE A 145 -12.90 1.13 -13.41
C ILE A 145 -13.36 -0.32 -13.55
N TYR A 146 -12.45 -1.24 -13.89
CA TYR A 146 -12.77 -2.64 -14.16
C TYR A 146 -13.42 -3.33 -12.95
N PHE A 147 -12.90 -3.10 -11.74
CA PHE A 147 -13.42 -3.72 -10.52
C PHE A 147 -14.50 -2.89 -9.82
N ASN A 148 -14.92 -1.75 -10.41
CA ASN A 148 -15.88 -0.82 -9.83
C ASN A 148 -15.52 -0.38 -8.40
N LYS A 149 -14.28 0.12 -8.23
CA LYS A 149 -13.68 0.48 -6.93
C LYS A 149 -13.45 1.97 -6.71
N GLN A 150 -13.96 2.83 -7.58
CA GLN A 150 -13.76 4.29 -7.47
C GLN A 150 -14.29 4.83 -6.13
N GLN A 151 -15.50 4.45 -5.72
CA GLN A 151 -16.07 4.93 -4.45
C GLN A 151 -15.27 4.46 -3.22
N ASP A 152 -14.81 3.21 -3.22
CA ASP A 152 -13.97 2.68 -2.15
C ASP A 152 -12.62 3.40 -2.09
N TYR A 153 -12.06 3.75 -3.25
CA TYR A 153 -10.83 4.52 -3.37
C TYR A 153 -10.99 5.94 -2.82
N ASP A 154 -12.04 6.66 -3.24
CA ASP A 154 -12.33 8.03 -2.79
C ASP A 154 -12.60 8.07 -1.29
N LYS A 155 -13.39 7.11 -0.77
CA LYS A 155 -13.58 6.93 0.67
C LYS A 155 -12.26 6.70 1.40
N GLY A 156 -11.40 5.87 0.83
CA GLY A 156 -10.05 5.63 1.34
C GLY A 156 -9.24 6.92 1.42
N LEU A 157 -9.24 7.73 0.36
CA LEU A 157 -8.54 9.03 0.31
C LEU A 157 -9.08 10.01 1.36
N ASN A 158 -10.40 10.16 1.48
CA ASN A 158 -11.03 11.07 2.44
C ASN A 158 -10.71 10.70 3.88
N GLN A 159 -10.87 9.42 4.26
CA GLN A 159 -10.53 8.93 5.60
C GLN A 159 -9.07 9.20 5.98
N ARG A 160 -8.17 9.28 5.00
CA ARG A 160 -6.74 9.56 5.22
C ARG A 160 -6.45 11.03 5.35
N GLN A 161 -7.08 11.84 4.51
CA GLN A 161 -6.99 13.29 4.62
C GLN A 161 -7.47 13.72 5.99
N GLU A 162 -8.60 13.20 6.46
CA GLU A 162 -9.11 13.41 7.82
C GLU A 162 -8.10 12.98 8.88
N LYS A 163 -7.58 11.74 8.82
CA LYS A 163 -6.58 11.27 9.81
C LYS A 163 -5.31 12.13 9.84
N ARG A 164 -4.86 12.63 8.68
CA ARG A 164 -3.70 13.53 8.59
C ARG A 164 -4.02 14.87 9.25
N LEU A 165 -5.13 15.49 8.85
CA LEU A 165 -5.58 16.76 9.42
C LEU A 165 -5.75 16.66 10.95
N PHE A 166 -6.40 15.59 11.43
CA PHE A 166 -6.55 15.33 12.85
C PHE A 166 -5.18 15.24 13.55
N LYS A 167 -4.25 14.45 13.03
CA LYS A 167 -2.90 14.30 13.63
C LYS A 167 -2.07 15.57 13.61
N ASP A 168 -2.20 16.38 12.57
CA ASP A 168 -1.47 17.65 12.46
C ASP A 168 -1.94 18.63 13.54
N LYS A 169 -3.26 18.66 13.78
CA LYS A 169 -3.93 19.47 14.81
C LYS A 169 -3.78 18.93 16.23
N TYR A 170 -3.76 17.61 16.40
CA TYR A 170 -3.78 16.96 17.70
C TYR A 170 -2.92 15.70 17.72
N ASN A 171 -1.80 15.78 18.43
CA ASN A 171 -0.91 14.64 18.66
C ASN A 171 -0.09 14.81 19.96
N GLY A 172 0.57 13.75 20.39
CA GLY A 172 1.28 13.68 21.68
C GLY A 172 2.41 14.69 21.86
N ARG A 173 2.95 15.29 20.79
CA ARG A 173 4.00 16.33 20.89
C ARG A 173 3.52 17.55 21.66
N PHE A 174 2.21 17.82 21.65
CA PHE A 174 1.66 18.96 22.36
C PHE A 174 1.58 18.75 23.87
N PHE A 175 1.82 17.53 24.36
CA PHE A 175 1.69 17.15 25.78
C PHE A 175 3.01 16.67 26.40
N SER A 176 4.11 16.64 25.64
CA SER A 176 5.39 16.07 26.08
C SER A 176 6.10 16.89 27.17
N ASP A 177 5.72 18.16 27.33
CA ASP A 177 6.31 19.13 28.25
C ASP A 177 5.58 19.23 29.61
N ILE A 178 4.53 18.43 29.85
CA ILE A 178 3.71 18.54 31.06
C ILE A 178 4.46 18.05 32.31
N ASP A 179 5.03 16.85 32.26
CA ASP A 179 5.67 16.21 33.41
C ASP A 179 7.02 15.53 33.08
N GLY A 180 7.49 15.68 31.83
CA GLY A 180 8.71 15.06 31.33
C GLY A 180 8.66 13.52 31.26
N LYS A 181 7.49 12.91 31.49
CA LYS A 181 7.30 11.47 31.50
C LYS A 181 6.56 11.03 30.24
N ASN A 182 7.31 10.47 29.29
CA ASN A 182 6.73 9.98 28.03
C ASN A 182 5.55 9.00 28.21
N HIS A 183 5.50 8.24 29.30
CA HIS A 183 4.39 7.31 29.58
C HIS A 183 3.08 8.01 29.98
N MET A 184 3.14 9.28 30.42
CA MET A 184 1.97 10.06 30.85
C MET A 184 1.32 10.85 29.71
N ILE A 185 2.01 11.00 28.56
CA ILE A 185 1.50 11.72 27.37
C ILE A 185 0.11 11.20 26.99
N ARG A 186 -0.07 9.87 26.91
CA ARG A 186 -1.35 9.26 26.54
C ARG A 186 -2.45 9.59 27.55
N VAL A 187 -2.15 9.56 28.84
CA VAL A 187 -3.09 9.91 29.91
C VAL A 187 -3.52 11.37 29.78
N HIS A 188 -2.57 12.27 29.52
CA HIS A 188 -2.89 13.68 29.32
C HIS A 188 -3.75 13.93 28.09
N MET A 189 -3.47 13.23 26.99
CA MET A 189 -4.29 13.27 25.79
C MET A 189 -5.73 12.82 26.08
N GLU A 190 -5.91 11.66 26.71
CA GLU A 190 -7.23 11.12 27.04
C GLU A 190 -8.02 12.03 28.00
N ASN A 191 -7.35 12.64 28.98
CA ASN A 191 -7.98 13.59 29.89
C ASN A 191 -8.38 14.90 29.20
N PHE A 192 -7.52 15.43 28.33
CA PHE A 192 -7.85 16.60 27.50
C PHE A 192 -9.06 16.31 26.60
N GLN A 193 -9.09 15.14 25.96
CA GLN A 193 -10.22 14.72 25.13
C GLN A 193 -11.54 14.71 25.91
N ARG A 194 -11.55 14.11 27.11
CA ARG A 194 -12.74 14.06 27.99
C ARG A 194 -13.21 15.43 28.48
N ARG A 195 -12.32 16.42 28.54
CA ARG A 195 -12.68 17.82 28.88
C ARG A 195 -13.47 18.48 27.76
N ILE A 196 -13.12 18.20 26.51
CA ILE A 196 -13.66 18.88 25.35
C ILE A 196 -14.98 18.25 24.88
N ALA A 197 -15.07 16.92 24.88
CA ALA A 197 -16.23 16.22 24.35
C ALA A 197 -16.58 14.95 25.15
N LYS A 198 -17.83 14.50 25.03
CA LYS A 198 -18.33 13.33 25.76
C LYS A 198 -18.01 12.02 25.06
N THR A 199 -17.85 12.07 23.74
CA THR A 199 -17.55 10.91 22.91
C THR A 199 -16.33 11.14 22.03
N ASP A 200 -15.69 10.04 21.60
CA ASP A 200 -14.56 10.08 20.69
C ASP A 200 -14.93 10.71 19.34
N GLU A 201 -16.15 10.47 18.86
CA GLU A 201 -16.65 11.03 17.60
C GLU A 201 -16.84 12.55 17.72
N GLU A 202 -17.48 13.03 18.78
CA GLU A 202 -17.63 14.47 19.03
C GLU A 202 -16.26 15.16 19.14
N PHE A 203 -15.30 14.55 19.84
CA PHE A 203 -13.94 15.08 19.93
C PHE A 203 -13.26 15.11 18.56
N HIS A 204 -13.39 14.03 17.78
CA HIS A 204 -12.81 13.94 16.45
C HIS A 204 -13.35 15.05 15.54
N GLN A 205 -14.67 15.27 15.52
CA GLN A 205 -15.29 16.36 14.78
C GLN A 205 -14.88 17.73 15.29
N TRP A 206 -14.76 17.93 16.61
CA TRP A 206 -14.27 19.18 17.18
C TRP A 206 -12.86 19.50 16.69
N VAL A 207 -11.92 18.54 16.74
CA VAL A 207 -10.54 18.76 16.26
C VAL A 207 -10.52 19.11 14.77
N LEU A 208 -11.29 18.40 13.93
CA LEU A 208 -11.29 18.66 12.49
C LEU A 208 -11.86 20.03 12.15
N ASN A 209 -12.92 20.47 12.84
CA ASN A 209 -13.65 21.71 12.54
C ASN A 209 -13.12 22.94 13.30
N THR A 210 -12.18 22.79 14.23
CA THR A 210 -11.64 23.89 15.04
C THR A 210 -10.29 24.36 14.50
N ASP A 211 -10.07 25.67 14.50
CA ASP A 211 -8.79 26.27 14.09
C ASP A 211 -7.64 25.91 15.03
N ASN A 212 -6.43 25.81 14.48
CA ASN A 212 -5.24 25.35 15.22
C ASN A 212 -4.95 26.23 16.45
N ASP A 213 -5.15 27.55 16.34
CA ASP A 213 -4.88 28.49 17.42
C ASP A 213 -5.83 28.29 18.61
N ILE A 214 -7.10 27.93 18.33
CA ILE A 214 -8.10 27.63 19.37
C ILE A 214 -7.73 26.33 20.06
N ILE A 215 -7.37 25.28 19.30
CA ILE A 215 -6.94 23.99 19.86
C ILE A 215 -5.71 24.20 20.76
N GLN A 216 -4.72 24.95 20.29
CA GLN A 216 -3.51 25.24 21.06
C GLN A 216 -3.83 26.02 22.34
N SER A 217 -4.71 27.02 22.26
CA SER A 217 -5.17 27.78 23.43
C SER A 217 -5.85 26.87 24.48
N GLU A 218 -6.71 25.94 24.07
CA GLU A 218 -7.34 25.00 24.99
C GLU A 218 -6.34 24.01 25.62
N ILE A 219 -5.35 23.54 24.85
CA ILE A 219 -4.26 22.72 25.38
C ILE A 219 -3.46 23.50 26.42
N ASP A 220 -3.11 24.75 26.15
CA ASP A 220 -2.32 25.58 27.06
C ASP A 220 -3.09 25.89 28.36
N LYS A 221 -4.41 26.14 28.28
CA LYS A 221 -5.27 26.25 29.47
C LYS A 221 -5.25 24.96 30.30
N TYR A 222 -5.41 23.80 29.65
CA TYR A 222 -5.34 22.52 30.33
C TYR A 222 -3.99 22.28 31.02
N LYS A 223 -2.88 22.61 30.37
CA LYS A 223 -1.53 22.53 30.96
C LYS A 223 -1.38 23.45 32.17
N TYR A 224 -1.88 24.68 32.07
CA TYR A 224 -1.81 25.66 33.15
C TYR A 224 -2.53 25.17 34.40
N GLU A 225 -3.76 24.66 34.25
CA GLU A 225 -4.56 24.14 35.37
C GLU A 225 -3.91 22.93 36.04
N LEU A 226 -3.27 22.03 35.27
CA LEU A 226 -2.54 20.91 35.84
C LEU A 226 -1.37 21.35 36.74
N LYS A 227 -0.63 22.40 36.33
CA LYS A 227 0.50 22.93 37.12
C LYS A 227 0.05 23.57 38.42
N GLN A 228 -1.09 24.26 38.42
CA GLN A 228 -1.68 24.84 39.64
C GLN A 228 -2.08 23.76 40.65
N ASN A 229 -2.71 22.67 40.18
CA ASN A 229 -3.16 21.57 41.03
C ASN A 229 -2.01 20.70 41.59
N GLN A 230 -0.82 20.73 40.99
CA GLN A 230 0.37 20.03 41.50
C GLN A 230 1.17 20.87 42.53
N SER A 231 0.90 22.17 42.63
CA SER A 231 1.59 23.11 43.52
C SER A 231 0.79 23.41 44.80
N SER A 232 -0.38 22.79 44.95
CA SER A 232 -1.27 22.85 46.12
C SER A 232 -1.26 21.53 46.86
#